data_AF-A0A673IHB2-F1
#
_entry.id   AF-A0A673IHB2-F1
#
_cell.length_a   1.000
_cell.length_b   1.000
_cell.length_c   1.000
_cell.angle_alpha   90.00
_cell.angle_beta   90.00
_cell.angle_gamma   90.00
#
_symmetry.space_group_name_H-M   'P 1'
#
loop_
_entity.id
_entity.type
_entity.pdbx_description
1 polymer ?
#
loop_
_entity_poly.entity_id
_entity_poly.type
_entity_poly.pdbx_seq_one_letter_code
_entity_poly.pdbx_strand_id
1 'polypeptide(L)'
;DSRQKQREATGLVERRQFCSWPCKCGVRPLCAPGVSSILDGCGCCKTCARQIGESCNERDVCDPHKSMYCDFSKDQPRYEVGVCAYMMGVGCDLNGAHYDNGQAFQPSSFYKCTCIAGAIGCTPAFIQKPAGMLSSAALQGSLPAGLKSNQSPKHQQDTTYRTIIHNALHNLNILRK
;
A
#
# COMPACT_ATOMS: atom_id res chain seq x y z
N ASP A 1 -27.97 18.78 -41.23
CA ASP A 1 -26.51 18.82 -41.10
C ASP A 1 -25.98 17.40 -40.97
N SER A 2 -25.70 16.80 -42.12
CA SER A 2 -25.31 15.39 -42.26
C SER A 2 -23.87 15.12 -41.79
N ARG A 3 -23.12 16.17 -41.43
CA ARG A 3 -21.75 16.10 -40.92
C ARG A 3 -21.67 15.80 -39.42
N GLN A 4 -22.73 16.06 -38.65
CA GLN A 4 -22.76 15.68 -37.23
C GLN A 4 -22.94 14.17 -37.03
N LYS A 5 -23.74 13.51 -37.88
CA LYS A 5 -24.01 12.06 -37.78
C LYS A 5 -22.84 11.17 -38.23
N GLN A 6 -21.86 11.71 -38.95
CA GLN A 6 -20.68 10.96 -39.40
C GLN A 6 -19.50 11.03 -38.42
N ARG A 7 -19.44 12.02 -37.52
CA ARG A 7 -18.37 12.11 -36.52
C ARG A 7 -18.49 11.08 -35.39
N GLU A 8 -19.66 10.48 -35.21
CA GLU A 8 -19.88 9.33 -34.32
C GLU A 8 -19.36 8.00 -34.90
N ALA A 9 -19.02 7.94 -36.20
CA ALA A 9 -18.57 6.72 -36.88
C ALA A 9 -17.04 6.64 -37.08
N THR A 10 -16.30 7.71 -36.79
CA THR A 10 -14.83 7.73 -36.78
C THR A 10 -14.36 8.14 -35.39
N GLY A 11 -14.37 7.18 -34.45
CA GLY A 11 -14.08 7.36 -33.03
C GLY A 11 -12.63 7.73 -32.71
N LEU A 12 -12.18 8.90 -33.16
CA LEU A 12 -10.96 9.54 -32.68
C LEU A 12 -11.39 10.75 -31.85
N VAL A 13 -11.78 10.51 -30.61
CA VAL A 13 -11.80 11.57 -29.60
C VAL A 13 -10.34 11.94 -29.36
N GLU A 14 -9.92 13.10 -29.85
CA GLU A 14 -8.56 13.61 -29.69
C GLU A 14 -8.31 13.86 -28.20
N ARG A 15 -7.51 12.97 -27.57
CA ARG A 15 -7.15 13.08 -26.16
C ARG A 15 -6.14 14.21 -25.97
N ARG A 16 -6.44 15.11 -25.04
CA ARG A 16 -5.51 16.13 -24.57
C ARG A 16 -4.33 15.46 -23.85
N GLN A 17 -3.12 15.69 -24.34
CA GLN A 17 -1.89 15.31 -23.66
C GLN A 17 -1.55 16.35 -22.58
N PHE A 18 -1.27 15.89 -21.36
CA PHE A 18 -0.86 16.77 -20.26
C PHE A 18 0.67 16.79 -20.06
N CYS A 19 1.34 15.72 -20.51
CA CYS A 19 2.79 15.61 -20.45
C CYS A 19 3.44 16.08 -21.75
N SER A 20 4.51 16.87 -21.61
CA SER A 20 5.33 17.33 -22.73
C SER A 20 6.80 17.12 -22.42
N TRP A 21 7.55 16.58 -23.37
CA TRP A 21 9.00 16.41 -23.26
C TRP A 21 9.75 17.33 -24.23
N PRO A 22 10.84 18.01 -23.80
CA PRO A 22 11.42 18.01 -22.46
C PRO A 22 10.54 18.72 -21.42
N CYS A 23 10.54 18.21 -20.18
CA CYS A 23 9.76 18.81 -19.11
C CYS A 23 10.22 20.24 -18.78
N LYS A 24 9.25 21.13 -18.61
CA LYS A 24 9.46 22.51 -18.14
C LYS A 24 8.94 22.62 -16.71
N CYS A 25 9.82 22.42 -15.73
CA CYS A 25 9.47 22.51 -14.32
C CYS A 25 9.61 23.95 -13.80
N GLY A 26 8.60 24.40 -13.06
CA GLY A 26 8.67 25.68 -12.34
C GLY A 26 9.46 25.57 -11.04
N VAL A 27 9.37 26.62 -10.22
CA VAL A 27 9.91 26.61 -8.85
C VAL A 27 9.22 25.51 -8.05
N ARG A 28 10.00 24.76 -7.27
CA ARG A 28 9.46 23.71 -6.40
C ARG A 28 8.47 24.31 -5.39
N PRO A 29 7.21 23.85 -5.36
CA PRO A 29 6.22 24.36 -4.42
C PRO A 29 6.50 23.83 -3.00
N LEU A 30 6.15 24.64 -2.00
CA LEU A 30 6.01 24.18 -0.63
C LEU A 30 4.59 23.66 -0.43
N CYS A 31 4.46 22.38 -0.08
CA CYS A 31 3.16 21.76 0.10
C CYS A 31 2.58 22.09 1.48
N ALA A 32 1.25 22.16 1.53
CA ALA A 32 0.52 22.36 2.78
C ALA A 32 0.81 21.22 3.78
N PRO A 33 0.68 21.46 5.10
CA PRO A 33 0.86 20.42 6.09
C PRO A 33 -0.02 19.20 5.81
N GLY A 34 0.58 18.01 5.82
CA GLY A 34 -0.11 16.75 5.54
C GLY A 34 -0.33 16.42 4.06
N VAL A 35 0.07 17.29 3.12
CA VAL A 35 0.07 17.02 1.67
C VAL A 35 1.44 16.52 1.23
N SER A 36 1.47 15.39 0.51
CA SER A 36 2.73 14.83 0.04
C SER A 36 3.38 15.67 -1.06
N SER A 37 4.70 15.84 -0.97
CA SER A 37 5.53 16.31 -2.09
C SER A 37 5.95 15.10 -2.93
N ILE A 38 5.47 15.03 -4.17
CA ILE A 38 5.67 13.89 -5.09
C ILE A 38 6.19 14.37 -6.45
N LEU A 39 6.47 13.44 -7.35
CA LEU A 39 6.66 13.76 -8.77
C LEU A 39 5.31 13.84 -9.48
N ASP A 40 5.22 14.70 -10.49
CA ASP A 40 4.09 14.71 -11.42
C ASP A 40 3.98 13.38 -12.17
N GLY A 41 2.80 13.10 -12.75
CA GLY A 41 2.57 11.84 -13.47
C GLY A 41 3.40 11.69 -14.74
N CYS A 42 4.05 12.77 -15.20
CA CYS A 42 5.06 12.74 -16.25
C CYS A 42 6.43 12.23 -15.75
N GLY A 43 6.65 12.17 -14.44
CA GLY A 43 7.85 11.63 -13.80
C GLY A 43 9.03 12.60 -13.71
N CYS A 44 8.82 13.91 -13.79
CA CYS A 44 9.91 14.88 -13.93
C CYS A 44 9.87 16.05 -12.94
N CYS A 45 8.71 16.63 -12.66
CA CYS A 45 8.61 17.83 -11.82
C CYS A 45 8.13 17.48 -10.42
N LYS A 46 8.74 18.06 -9.37
CA LYS A 46 8.21 17.96 -8.00
C LYS A 46 6.98 18.84 -7.86
N THR A 47 5.86 18.24 -7.47
CA THR A 47 4.57 18.90 -7.26
C THR A 47 4.01 18.53 -5.89
N CYS A 48 2.90 19.17 -5.52
CA CYS A 48 2.10 18.75 -4.38
C CYS A 48 1.02 17.80 -4.87
N ALA A 49 0.85 16.70 -4.15
CA ALA A 49 -0.11 15.68 -4.52
C ALA A 49 -1.55 16.20 -4.38
N ARG A 50 -2.41 15.83 -5.35
CA ARG A 50 -3.84 16.15 -5.29
C ARG A 50 -4.51 15.37 -4.16
N GLN A 51 -5.39 16.03 -3.43
CA GLN A 51 -6.11 15.47 -2.27
C GLN A 51 -7.51 14.99 -2.64
N ILE A 52 -8.18 14.30 -1.72
CA ILE A 52 -9.55 13.77 -1.89
C ILE A 52 -10.51 14.83 -2.45
N GLY A 53 -11.23 14.49 -3.53
CA GLY A 53 -12.18 15.39 -4.19
C GLY A 53 -11.58 16.44 -5.12
N GLU A 54 -10.24 16.58 -5.18
CA GLU A 54 -9.60 17.48 -6.13
C GLU A 54 -9.55 16.88 -7.53
N SER A 55 -9.53 17.75 -8.56
CA SER A 55 -9.35 17.34 -9.94
C SER A 55 -7.93 16.82 -10.18
N CYS A 56 -7.82 15.69 -10.86
CA CYS A 56 -6.57 15.06 -11.25
C CYS A 56 -6.56 14.74 -12.75
N ASN A 57 -5.37 14.54 -13.31
CA ASN A 57 -5.18 14.17 -14.71
C ASN A 57 -3.88 13.36 -14.85
N GLU A 58 -3.45 13.09 -16.08
CA GLU A 58 -2.20 12.37 -16.37
C GLU A 58 -0.96 13.00 -15.72
N ARG A 59 -0.91 14.34 -15.58
CA ARG A 59 0.19 15.07 -14.95
C ARG A 59 -0.05 15.33 -13.46
N ASP A 60 -1.25 15.80 -13.12
CA ASP A 60 -1.65 16.15 -11.76
C ASP A 60 -2.18 14.92 -11.02
N VAL A 61 -1.30 14.21 -10.31
CA VAL A 61 -1.65 12.92 -9.67
C VAL A 61 -2.07 13.08 -8.20
N CYS A 62 -2.93 12.16 -7.75
CA CYS A 62 -3.41 12.06 -6.37
C CYS A 62 -2.32 11.57 -5.39
N ASP A 63 -2.52 11.80 -4.09
CA ASP A 63 -1.57 11.44 -3.03
C ASP A 63 -1.40 9.93 -2.84
N PRO A 64 -0.30 9.32 -3.32
CA PRO A 64 -0.10 7.89 -3.20
C PRO A 64 0.18 7.47 -1.76
N HIS A 65 0.72 8.36 -0.93
CA HIS A 65 0.97 8.07 0.49
C HIS A 65 -0.32 8.02 1.32
N LYS A 66 -1.43 8.53 0.78
CA LYS A 66 -2.77 8.41 1.37
C LYS A 66 -3.63 7.37 0.66
N SER A 67 -3.01 6.52 -0.16
CA SER A 67 -3.71 5.49 -0.95
C SER A 67 -4.84 6.06 -1.79
N MET A 68 -4.62 7.21 -2.43
CA MET A 68 -5.58 7.82 -3.34
C MET A 68 -5.28 7.46 -4.79
N TYR A 69 -6.32 7.34 -5.62
CA TYR A 69 -6.23 7.16 -7.06
C TYR A 69 -7.07 8.20 -7.79
N CYS A 70 -6.75 8.45 -9.06
CA CYS A 70 -7.53 9.35 -9.90
C CYS A 70 -8.68 8.58 -10.56
N ASP A 71 -9.92 8.86 -10.16
CA ASP A 71 -11.12 8.24 -10.73
C ASP A 71 -11.59 9.02 -11.96
N PHE A 72 -11.38 8.43 -13.14
CA PHE A 72 -11.80 8.98 -14.43
C PHE A 72 -13.21 8.53 -14.88
N SER A 73 -13.92 7.75 -14.06
CA SER A 73 -15.20 7.13 -14.46
C SER A 73 -16.26 8.15 -14.86
N LYS A 74 -16.20 9.36 -14.31
CA LYS A 74 -17.14 10.46 -14.62
C LYS A 74 -16.80 11.24 -15.89
N ASP A 75 -15.62 11.03 -16.47
CA ASP A 75 -15.15 11.74 -17.67
C ASP A 75 -15.18 10.86 -18.93
N GLN A 76 -16.03 9.82 -18.91
CA GLN A 76 -16.28 9.00 -20.10
C GLN A 76 -16.98 9.86 -21.17
N PRO A 77 -16.55 9.79 -22.46
CA PRO A 77 -15.57 8.86 -23.04
C PRO A 77 -14.13 9.41 -23.16
N ARG A 78 -13.83 10.59 -22.59
CA ARG A 78 -12.54 11.28 -22.78
C ARG A 78 -11.44 10.68 -21.89
N TYR A 79 -11.74 10.45 -20.61
CA TYR A 79 -10.79 9.97 -19.59
C TYR A 79 -9.53 10.85 -19.48
N GLU A 80 -9.71 12.17 -19.55
CA GLU A 80 -8.68 13.19 -19.45
C GLU A 80 -8.58 13.78 -18.04
N VAL A 81 -9.73 13.94 -17.37
CA VAL A 81 -9.80 14.56 -16.04
C VAL A 81 -10.59 13.66 -15.10
N GLY A 82 -10.00 13.31 -13.96
CA GLY A 82 -10.64 12.55 -12.91
C GLY A 82 -10.79 13.36 -11.62
N VAL A 83 -11.28 12.69 -10.60
CA VAL A 83 -11.35 13.20 -9.23
C VAL A 83 -10.60 12.25 -8.31
N CYS A 84 -9.78 12.76 -7.42
CA CYS A 84 -9.08 11.93 -6.46
C CYS A 84 -10.05 11.25 -5.51
N ALA A 85 -9.96 9.93 -5.41
CA ALA A 85 -10.73 9.06 -4.54
C ALA A 85 -9.80 8.15 -3.73
N TYR A 86 -10.25 7.68 -2.56
CA TYR A 86 -9.51 6.65 -1.83
C TYR A 86 -9.60 5.32 -2.56
N MET A 87 -8.48 4.59 -2.64
CA MET A 87 -8.52 3.17 -2.96
C MET A 87 -9.24 2.46 -1.82
N MET A 88 -10.57 2.33 -1.95
CA MET A 88 -11.33 1.37 -1.16
C MET A 88 -10.86 0.00 -1.63
N GLY A 89 -10.30 -0.80 -0.72
CA GLY A 89 -10.04 -2.21 -1.04
C GLY A 89 -11.34 -2.89 -1.44
N VAL A 90 -11.24 -3.95 -2.23
CA VAL A 90 -12.41 -4.76 -2.58
C VAL A 90 -13.03 -5.31 -1.27
N GLY A 91 -14.34 -5.16 -1.11
CA GLY A 91 -15.07 -5.80 -0.02
C GLY A 91 -15.05 -7.32 -0.15
N CYS A 92 -15.56 -8.02 0.86
CA CYS A 92 -15.63 -9.47 0.89
C CYS A 92 -17.09 -9.91 0.97
N ASP A 93 -17.46 -10.93 0.21
CA ASP A 93 -18.75 -11.58 0.36
C ASP A 93 -18.58 -12.91 1.10
N LEU A 94 -19.23 -13.05 2.26
CA LEU A 94 -19.24 -14.30 3.02
C LEU A 94 -20.67 -14.67 3.40
N ASN A 95 -21.10 -15.87 3.05
CA ASN A 95 -22.43 -16.40 3.32
C ASN A 95 -23.58 -15.47 2.83
N GLY A 96 -23.37 -14.76 1.72
CA GLY A 96 -24.35 -13.83 1.15
C GLY A 96 -24.40 -12.45 1.83
N ALA A 97 -23.54 -12.18 2.81
CA ALA A 97 -23.36 -10.85 3.39
C ALA A 97 -22.11 -10.16 2.80
N HIS A 98 -22.25 -8.90 2.41
CA HIS A 98 -21.14 -8.04 1.98
C HIS A 98 -20.48 -7.38 3.19
N TYR A 99 -19.15 -7.42 3.23
CA TYR A 99 -18.31 -6.77 4.23
C TYR A 99 -17.39 -5.77 3.55
N ASP A 100 -17.44 -4.52 3.95
CA ASP A 100 -16.54 -3.48 3.44
C ASP A 100 -15.09 -3.81 3.77
N ASN A 101 -14.15 -3.33 2.94
CA ASN A 101 -12.74 -3.48 3.24
C ASN A 101 -12.37 -2.81 4.57
N GLY A 102 -11.79 -3.58 5.48
CA GLY A 102 -11.49 -3.19 6.87
C GLY A 102 -12.60 -3.53 7.86
N GLN A 103 -13.77 -3.98 7.41
CA GLN A 103 -14.88 -4.34 8.29
C GLN A 103 -14.55 -5.61 9.07
N ALA A 104 -14.64 -5.50 10.39
CA ALA A 104 -14.55 -6.64 11.29
C ALA A 104 -15.93 -7.23 11.59
N PHE A 105 -16.01 -8.55 11.67
CA PHE A 105 -17.22 -9.28 12.01
C PHE A 105 -16.89 -10.54 12.82
N GLN A 106 -17.87 -11.07 13.54
CA GLN A 106 -17.70 -12.21 14.44
C GLN A 106 -18.66 -13.33 14.00
N PRO A 107 -18.26 -14.23 13.09
CA PRO A 107 -19.14 -15.28 12.61
C PRO A 107 -19.50 -16.30 13.71
N SER A 108 -18.68 -16.40 14.76
CA SER A 108 -19.01 -17.18 15.97
C SER A 108 -18.30 -16.60 17.20
N SER A 109 -18.74 -17.00 18.39
CA SER A 109 -18.12 -16.53 19.66
C SER A 109 -16.63 -16.85 19.78
N PHE A 110 -16.09 -17.76 18.96
CA PHE A 110 -14.70 -18.19 19.00
C PHE A 110 -13.79 -17.50 17.98
N TYR A 111 -14.33 -16.77 17.00
CA TYR A 111 -13.52 -16.17 15.92
C TYR A 111 -13.93 -14.74 15.63
N LYS A 112 -12.95 -13.84 15.58
CA LYS A 112 -13.11 -12.49 15.04
C LYS A 112 -12.41 -12.41 13.69
N CYS A 113 -13.17 -12.08 12.66
CA CYS A 113 -12.71 -11.97 11.29
C CYS A 113 -12.69 -10.52 10.82
N THR A 114 -11.84 -10.22 9.84
CA THR A 114 -11.75 -8.91 9.19
C THR A 114 -11.63 -9.13 7.69
N CYS A 115 -12.42 -8.39 6.91
CA CYS A 115 -12.24 -8.31 5.46
C CYS A 115 -11.09 -7.34 5.15
N ILE A 116 -10.10 -7.78 4.38
CA ILE A 116 -8.98 -6.95 3.92
C ILE A 116 -8.71 -7.29 2.45
N ALA A 117 -8.98 -6.34 1.57
CA ALA A 117 -8.73 -6.37 0.13
C ALA A 117 -9.27 -7.64 -0.56
N GLY A 118 -10.52 -7.99 -0.28
CA GLY A 118 -11.19 -9.18 -0.82
C GLY A 118 -10.84 -10.50 -0.13
N ALA A 119 -9.95 -10.49 0.87
CA ALA A 119 -9.60 -11.66 1.67
C ALA A 119 -10.13 -11.54 3.10
N ILE A 120 -10.53 -12.68 3.68
CA ILE A 120 -11.04 -12.74 5.06
C ILE A 120 -9.96 -13.35 5.95
N GLY A 121 -9.48 -12.57 6.91
CA GLY A 121 -8.56 -13.05 7.95
C GLY A 121 -9.30 -13.23 9.27
N CYS A 122 -9.24 -14.43 9.86
CA CYS A 122 -9.87 -14.72 11.15
C CYS A 122 -8.83 -14.99 12.25
N THR A 123 -9.09 -14.46 13.43
CA THR A 123 -8.30 -14.69 14.65
C THR A 123 -9.18 -15.31 15.72
N PRO A 124 -8.68 -16.24 16.54
CA PRO A 124 -9.48 -16.77 17.64
C PRO A 124 -9.80 -15.63 18.62
N ALA A 125 -11.08 -15.46 18.93
CA ALA A 125 -11.51 -14.63 20.04
C ALA A 125 -11.13 -15.38 21.32
N PHE A 126 -10.08 -14.94 22.01
CA PHE A 126 -9.68 -15.52 23.28
C PHE A 126 -10.81 -15.33 24.30
N ILE A 127 -11.65 -16.36 24.45
CA ILE A 127 -12.57 -16.45 25.57
C ILE A 127 -11.67 -16.68 26.78
N GLN A 128 -11.65 -15.73 27.72
CA GLN A 128 -10.96 -15.91 28.98
C GLN A 128 -11.41 -17.26 29.56
N LYS A 129 -10.44 -18.14 29.79
CA LYS A 129 -10.66 -19.43 30.45
C LYS A 129 -11.43 -19.13 31.74
N PRO A 130 -12.64 -19.66 31.97
CA PRO A 130 -13.33 -19.42 33.23
C PRO A 130 -12.40 -19.88 34.35
N ALA A 131 -12.16 -19.00 35.32
CA ALA A 131 -11.34 -19.26 36.49
C ALA A 131 -12.05 -20.31 37.36
N GLY A 132 -11.93 -21.59 36.98
CA GLY A 132 -12.70 -22.68 37.58
C GLY A 132 -11.91 -23.98 37.77
N MET A 133 -10.59 -23.99 37.57
CA MET A 133 -9.73 -25.15 37.84
C MET A 133 -8.36 -24.69 38.37
N LEU A 134 -8.36 -23.93 39.47
CA LEU A 134 -7.19 -23.81 40.35
C LEU A 134 -7.34 -24.85 41.45
N SER A 135 -6.95 -26.09 41.16
CA SER A 135 -6.71 -27.08 42.20
C SER A 135 -5.46 -26.66 42.96
N SER A 136 -5.66 -26.15 44.17
CA SER A 136 -4.60 -25.79 45.10
C SER A 136 -3.85 -27.04 45.57
N ALA A 137 -2.76 -27.39 44.90
CA ALA A 137 -1.69 -28.19 45.48
C ALA A 137 -0.58 -27.23 45.94
N ALA A 138 -0.72 -26.74 47.17
CA ALA A 138 0.41 -26.20 47.90
C ALA A 138 1.26 -27.39 48.38
N LEU A 139 2.54 -27.41 48.01
CA LEU A 139 3.61 -27.97 48.85
C LEU A 139 4.97 -27.43 48.41
N GLN A 140 5.76 -27.10 49.43
CA GLN A 140 6.93 -26.24 49.40
C GLN A 140 8.16 -26.85 48.71
N GLY A 141 9.13 -25.98 48.37
CA GLY A 141 10.51 -26.42 48.14
C GLY A 141 11.44 -25.32 47.61
N SER A 142 12.02 -24.54 48.53
CA SER A 142 13.04 -23.49 48.31
C SER A 142 14.46 -24.06 48.16
N LEU A 143 15.22 -23.60 47.15
CA LEU A 143 16.63 -23.11 47.19
C LEU A 143 17.29 -23.13 45.79
N PRO A 144 18.20 -22.19 45.47
CA PRO A 144 18.85 -22.08 44.17
C PRO A 144 20.23 -22.77 44.18
N ALA A 145 20.55 -23.50 43.11
CA ALA A 145 21.91 -23.98 42.87
C ALA A 145 22.34 -23.52 41.48
N GLY A 146 23.31 -22.60 41.47
CA GLY A 146 23.95 -22.12 40.25
C GLY A 146 24.64 -23.27 39.51
N LEU A 147 24.53 -23.23 38.18
CA LEU A 147 25.32 -24.06 37.29
C LEU A 147 26.03 -23.17 36.28
N LYS A 148 27.28 -23.57 36.06
CA LYS A 148 28.41 -22.76 35.63
C LYS A 148 28.32 -22.37 34.16
N SER A 149 28.69 -21.12 33.91
CA SER A 149 29.11 -20.61 32.61
C SER A 149 30.36 -21.36 32.14
N ASN A 150 30.28 -22.06 31.02
CA ASN A 150 31.43 -22.45 30.22
C ASN A 150 31.34 -21.75 28.86
N GLN A 151 32.42 -21.06 28.53
CA GLN A 151 32.58 -20.22 27.35
C GLN A 151 32.80 -21.04 26.08
N SER A 152 32.19 -20.53 25.00
CA SER A 152 32.64 -20.56 23.59
C SER A 152 32.43 -21.83 22.75
N PRO A 153 32.33 -21.71 21.39
CA PRO A 153 32.53 -20.51 20.56
C PRO A 153 31.34 -20.11 19.67
N LYS A 154 31.41 -18.84 19.27
CA LYS A 154 30.59 -18.12 18.28
C LYS A 154 30.30 -18.94 17.02
N HIS A 155 29.03 -19.10 16.67
CA HIS A 155 28.64 -19.40 15.29
C HIS A 155 28.14 -18.12 14.63
N GLN A 156 28.98 -17.64 13.72
CA GLN A 156 28.82 -16.42 12.94
C GLN A 156 27.96 -16.72 11.71
N GLN A 157 26.66 -16.45 11.78
CA GLN A 157 25.75 -16.58 10.64
C GLN A 157 25.20 -15.24 10.15
N ASP A 158 25.89 -14.14 10.45
CA ASP A 158 25.43 -12.79 10.08
C ASP A 158 26.47 -12.01 9.26
N THR A 159 27.01 -12.65 8.20
CA THR A 159 27.88 -11.94 7.23
C THR A 159 27.66 -12.33 5.75
N THR A 160 26.72 -13.21 5.41
CA THR A 160 26.56 -13.68 4.01
C THR A 160 25.72 -12.74 3.13
N TYR A 161 24.93 -11.81 3.71
CA TYR A 161 24.19 -10.84 2.89
C TYR A 161 25.03 -9.64 2.43
N ARG A 162 26.19 -9.37 3.06
CA ARG A 162 26.99 -8.16 2.77
C ARG A 162 28.14 -8.37 1.77
N THR A 163 28.44 -9.60 1.37
CA THR A 163 29.52 -9.91 0.42
C THR A 163 29.06 -10.00 -1.04
N ILE A 164 27.75 -10.11 -1.30
CA ILE A 164 27.20 -10.17 -2.67
C ILE A 164 27.17 -8.77 -3.33
N ILE A 165 27.06 -7.69 -2.54
CA ILE A 165 27.04 -6.31 -3.05
C ILE A 165 28.45 -5.80 -3.42
N HIS A 166 29.52 -6.29 -2.79
CA HIS A 166 30.88 -5.80 -3.07
C HIS A 166 31.52 -6.46 -4.30
N ASN A 167 31.11 -7.69 -4.67
CA ASN A 167 31.65 -8.38 -5.85
C ASN A 167 30.91 -8.07 -7.17
N ALA A 168 29.77 -7.38 -7.13
CA ALA A 168 29.08 -6.91 -8.34
C ALA A 168 29.62 -5.56 -8.87
N LEU A 169 30.29 -4.77 -8.02
CA LEU A 169 30.84 -3.46 -8.41
C LEU A 169 32.29 -3.52 -8.93
N HIS A 170 33.01 -4.63 -8.77
CA HIS A 170 34.37 -4.79 -9.31
C HIS A 170 34.41 -5.41 -10.73
N ASN A 171 33.31 -5.99 -11.21
CA ASN A 171 33.23 -6.62 -12.55
C ASN A 171 32.61 -5.74 -13.64
N LEU A 172 32.24 -4.49 -13.35
CA LEU A 172 31.73 -3.53 -14.34
C LEU A 172 32.76 -2.47 -14.78
N ASN A 173 33.97 -2.48 -14.22
CA ASN A 173 35.07 -1.58 -14.60
C ASN A 173 36.15 -2.23 -15.51
N ILE A 174 35.90 -3.44 -16.05
CA ILE A 174 36.82 -4.11 -17.00
C ILE A 174 36.26 -4.14 -18.45
N LEU A 175 35.13 -3.48 -18.73
CA LEU A 175 34.59 -3.34 -20.11
C LEU A 175 34.57 -1.88 -20.62
N ARG A 176 35.34 -0.98 -19.99
CA ARG A 176 35.70 0.31 -20.58
C ARG A 176 37.23 0.44 -20.71
N LYS A 177 37.78 -0.31 -21.65
CA LYS A 177 38.98 0.05 -22.42
C LYS A 177 38.77 -0.40 -23.85
#